data_AF-A0A7S2GPD2-F1
#
_entry.id   AF-A0A7S2GPD2-F1
#
_cell.length_a   1.000
_cell.length_b   1.000
_cell.length_c   1.000
_cell.angle_alpha   90.00
_cell.angle_beta   90.00
_cell.angle_gamma   90.00
#
_symmetry.space_group_name_H-M   'P 1'
#
loop_
_entity.id
_entity.type
_entity.pdbx_description
1 polymer ?
#
loop_
_entity_poly.entity_id
_entity_poly.type
_entity_poly.pdbx_seq_one_letter_code
_entity_poly.pdbx_strand_id
1 'polypeptide(L)'
;VMPSLVDQVQKPWPTPPTHFTTNKFTYGYQEFVNTYGIPRYREANPALFTAATFPFLFGVMYGDIGHGLFLFCAGLFLLYKEKEHDEAKLGEMAGGMHAGRYMIAMMGFFAVY
;
A
#
# COMPACT_ATOMS: atom_id res chain seq x y z
N VAL A 1 14.68 -40.94 9.23
CA VAL A 1 13.78 -40.18 10.14
C VAL A 1 14.45 -38.84 10.40
N MET A 2 14.13 -37.81 9.62
CA MET A 2 14.71 -36.48 9.85
C MET A 2 13.99 -35.83 11.04
N PRO A 3 14.70 -35.36 12.07
CA PRO A 3 14.07 -34.67 13.18
C PRO A 3 13.63 -33.28 12.70
N SER A 4 12.33 -33.12 12.50
CA SER A 4 11.71 -31.83 12.21
C SER A 4 11.81 -30.94 13.44
N LEU A 5 12.69 -29.95 13.43
CA LEU A 5 12.77 -28.82 14.36
C LEU A 5 11.54 -27.89 14.25
N VAL A 6 10.34 -28.47 14.14
CA VAL A 6 9.08 -27.74 14.19
C VAL A 6 8.57 -27.90 15.62
N ASP A 7 9.03 -27.01 16.49
CA ASP A 7 8.48 -26.89 17.84
C ASP A 7 7.02 -26.48 17.71
N GLN A 8 6.11 -27.41 17.99
CA GLN A 8 4.69 -27.13 17.96
C GLN A 8 4.33 -26.35 19.22
N VAL A 9 4.31 -25.02 19.12
CA VAL A 9 3.85 -24.14 20.19
C VAL A 9 2.39 -24.49 20.52
N GLN A 10 2.16 -24.95 21.76
CA GLN A 10 0.83 -25.29 22.23
C GLN A 10 -0.06 -24.04 22.27
N LYS A 11 -1.26 -24.15 21.70
CA LYS A 11 -2.26 -23.08 21.76
C LYS A 11 -2.79 -22.94 23.20
N PRO A 12 -3.06 -21.74 23.71
CA PRO A 12 -3.09 -20.46 22.97
C PRO A 12 -1.71 -19.82 22.77
N TRP A 13 -1.52 -19.17 21.63
CA TRP A 13 -0.30 -18.44 21.30
C TRP A 13 -0.05 -17.34 22.35
N PRO A 14 1.21 -17.12 22.78
CA PRO A 14 1.56 -16.04 23.72
C PRO A 14 1.17 -14.66 23.19
N THR A 15 1.22 -14.47 21.87
CA THR A 15 0.77 -13.25 21.19
C THR A 15 -0.10 -13.64 19.98
N PRO A 16 -1.33 -13.12 19.88
CA PRO A 16 -2.19 -13.38 18.74
C PRO A 16 -1.73 -12.58 17.50
N PRO A 17 -2.06 -13.03 16.28
CA PRO A 17 -1.71 -12.32 15.05
C PRO A 17 -2.45 -10.99 14.93
N THR A 18 -1.79 -9.99 14.33
CA THR A 18 -2.38 -8.68 14.01
C THR A 18 -3.09 -8.75 12.66
N HIS A 19 -4.34 -8.29 12.60
CA HIS A 19 -5.11 -8.18 11.36
C HIS A 19 -5.77 -6.81 11.27
N PHE A 20 -5.59 -6.12 10.14
CA PHE A 20 -6.21 -4.83 9.86
C PHE A 20 -7.24 -4.99 8.74
N THR A 21 -8.46 -4.52 8.97
CA THR A 21 -9.49 -4.45 7.93
C THR A 21 -9.19 -3.28 6.99
N THR A 22 -8.79 -3.58 5.76
CA THR A 22 -8.46 -2.57 4.75
C THR A 22 -9.59 -2.41 3.72
N ASN A 23 -9.76 -1.19 3.20
CA ASN A 23 -10.56 -0.92 2.01
C ASN A 23 -9.63 -0.79 0.79
N LYS A 24 -10.19 -0.73 -0.42
CA LYS A 24 -9.46 -0.53 -1.69
C LYS A 24 -8.46 0.63 -1.63
N PHE A 25 -8.82 1.73 -0.96
CA PHE A 25 -7.96 2.90 -0.79
C PHE A 25 -6.79 2.64 0.19
N THR A 26 -7.08 2.08 1.37
CA THR A 26 -6.07 1.90 2.43
C THR A 26 -5.19 0.67 2.21
N TYR A 27 -5.60 -0.26 1.34
CA TYR A 27 -4.86 -1.50 1.06
C TYR A 27 -3.43 -1.22 0.60
N GLY A 28 -3.25 -0.34 -0.40
CA GLY A 28 -1.92 -0.01 -0.92
C GLY A 28 -1.00 0.61 0.13
N TYR A 29 -1.54 1.47 1.01
CA TYR A 29 -0.76 2.05 2.12
C TYR A 29 -0.43 1.01 3.20
N GLN A 30 -1.35 0.08 3.47
CA GLN A 30 -1.11 -1.01 4.42
C GLN A 30 -0.01 -1.95 3.93
N GLU A 31 -0.05 -2.35 2.65
CA GLU A 31 1.02 -3.17 2.07
C GLU A 31 2.36 -2.44 2.13
N PHE A 32 2.37 -1.15 1.77
CA PHE A 32 3.57 -0.32 1.86
C PHE A 32 4.17 -0.31 3.28
N VAL A 33 3.36 -0.07 4.32
CA VAL A 33 3.85 -0.10 5.71
C VAL A 33 4.27 -1.51 6.14
N ASN A 34 3.54 -2.54 5.73
CA ASN A 34 3.85 -3.93 6.07
C ASN A 34 5.20 -4.39 5.48
N THR A 35 5.67 -3.79 4.39
CA THR A 35 7.02 -4.09 3.85
C THR A 35 8.14 -3.72 4.82
N TYR A 36 7.94 -2.70 5.67
CA TYR A 36 8.87 -2.33 6.73
C TYR A 36 8.73 -3.20 7.97
N GLY A 37 7.50 -3.58 8.32
CA GLY A 37 7.22 -4.47 9.44
C GLY A 37 5.76 -4.47 9.83
N ILE A 38 5.31 -5.60 10.40
CA ILE A 38 3.93 -5.75 10.88
C ILE A 38 3.85 -5.20 12.31
N PRO A 39 2.92 -4.27 12.61
CA PRO A 39 2.69 -3.75 13.96
C PRO A 39 2.33 -4.85 14.97
N ARG A 40 2.67 -4.64 16.24
CA ARG A 40 2.33 -5.57 17.32
C ARG A 40 0.82 -5.64 17.53
N TYR A 41 0.38 -6.71 18.17
CA TYR A 41 -1.03 -6.89 18.49
C TYR A 41 -1.55 -5.71 19.34
N ARG A 42 -2.64 -5.08 18.86
CA ARG A 42 -3.27 -3.88 19.45
C ARG A 42 -2.39 -2.61 19.47
N GLU A 43 -1.38 -2.53 18.62
CA GLU A 43 -0.63 -1.31 18.37
C GLU A 43 -1.39 -0.38 17.39
N ALA A 44 -1.10 0.93 17.45
CA ALA A 44 -1.67 1.89 16.51
C ALA A 44 -1.19 1.60 15.08
N ASN A 45 -2.11 1.68 14.10
CA ASN A 45 -1.77 1.40 12.71
C ASN A 45 -1.09 2.63 12.05
N PRO A 46 0.19 2.52 11.64
CA PRO A 46 0.88 3.63 10.98
C PRO A 46 0.34 3.90 9.57
N ALA A 47 -0.30 2.92 8.92
CA ALA A 47 -0.76 3.01 7.53
C ALA A 47 -1.72 4.19 7.29
N LEU A 48 -2.57 4.50 8.27
CA LEU A 48 -3.51 5.62 8.20
C LEU A 48 -2.78 6.98 8.22
N PHE A 49 -1.73 7.10 9.02
CA PHE A 49 -0.92 8.32 9.07
C PHE A 49 -0.10 8.49 7.80
N THR A 50 0.48 7.41 7.28
CA THR A 50 1.21 7.44 6.01
C THR A 50 0.31 7.78 4.83
N ALA A 51 -0.99 7.45 4.86
CA ALA A 51 -1.91 7.75 3.77
C ALA A 51 -2.03 9.26 3.45
N ALA A 52 -1.85 10.12 4.46
CA ALA A 52 -1.86 11.58 4.29
C ALA A 52 -0.45 12.16 4.15
N THR A 53 0.45 11.77 5.04
CA THR A 53 1.78 12.40 5.13
C THR A 53 2.72 12.00 4.01
N PHE A 54 2.66 10.76 3.52
CA PHE A 54 3.56 10.31 2.46
C PHE A 54 3.30 11.03 1.13
N PRO A 55 2.04 11.11 0.61
CA PRO A 55 1.77 11.87 -0.60
C PRO A 55 2.04 13.37 -0.46
N PHE A 56 1.79 13.95 0.71
CA PHE A 56 2.08 15.36 0.97
C PHE A 56 3.58 15.66 0.90
N LEU A 57 4.40 14.87 1.60
CA LEU A 57 5.86 15.02 1.57
C LEU A 57 6.42 14.77 0.17
N PHE A 58 5.87 13.80 -0.57
CA PHE A 58 6.19 13.60 -1.98
C PHE A 58 5.88 14.85 -2.81
N GLY A 59 4.71 15.45 -2.63
CA GLY A 59 4.30 16.67 -3.33
C GLY A 59 5.26 17.83 -3.09
N VAL A 60 5.67 18.08 -1.84
CA VAL A 60 6.66 19.13 -1.51
C VAL A 60 8.01 18.87 -2.18
N MET A 61 8.45 17.61 -2.26
CA MET A 61 9.75 17.25 -2.86
C MET A 61 9.73 17.26 -4.39
N TYR A 62 8.60 16.85 -5.00
CA TYR A 62 8.44 16.72 -6.45
C TYR A 62 7.84 17.98 -7.11
N GLY A 63 7.43 18.98 -6.32
CA GLY A 63 6.56 20.15 -6.59
C GLY A 63 6.79 20.95 -7.88
N ASP A 64 6.65 20.28 -9.01
CA ASP A 64 6.59 20.81 -10.35
C ASP A 64 5.19 20.52 -10.90
N ILE A 65 4.45 21.57 -11.20
CA ILE A 65 3.06 21.50 -11.67
C ILE A 65 2.96 20.69 -12.97
N GLY A 66 3.93 20.78 -13.88
CA GLY A 66 3.89 20.07 -15.16
C GLY A 66 4.07 18.56 -14.96
N HIS A 67 5.10 18.17 -14.22
CA HIS A 67 5.38 16.77 -13.92
C HIS A 67 4.34 16.16 -12.97
N GLY A 68 3.87 16.92 -11.99
CA GLY A 68 2.79 16.55 -11.07
C GLY A 68 1.48 16.30 -11.79
N LEU A 69 1.12 17.13 -12.78
CA LEU A 69 -0.08 16.93 -13.61
C LEU A 69 0.01 15.64 -14.42
N PHE A 70 1.17 15.33 -15.01
CA PHE A 70 1.35 14.08 -15.73
C PHE A 70 1.19 12.86 -14.81
N LEU A 71 1.79 12.91 -13.61
CA LEU A 71 1.66 11.85 -12.59
C LEU A 71 0.19 11.69 -12.14
N PHE A 72 -0.52 12.81 -11.94
CA PHE A 72 -1.93 12.81 -11.57
C PHE A 72 -2.80 12.19 -12.67
N CYS A 73 -2.61 12.58 -13.92
CA CYS A 73 -3.29 11.99 -15.08
C CYS A 73 -3.00 10.49 -15.22
N ALA A 74 -1.77 10.06 -15.01
CA ALA A 74 -1.40 8.64 -15.03
C ALA A 74 -2.10 7.86 -13.90
N GLY A 75 -2.16 8.42 -12.69
CA GLY A 75 -2.91 7.83 -11.57
C GLY A 75 -4.42 7.73 -11.85
N LEU A 76 -5.03 8.77 -12.44
CA LEU A 76 -6.43 8.77 -12.85
C LEU A 76 -6.72 7.73 -13.95
N PHE A 77 -5.81 7.57 -14.91
CA PHE A 77 -5.93 6.55 -15.94
C PHE A 77 -5.96 5.13 -15.36
N LEU A 78 -5.08 4.85 -14.38
CA LEU A 78 -5.06 3.56 -13.67
C LEU A 78 -6.36 3.32 -12.87
N LEU A 79 -6.91 4.37 -12.25
CA LEU A 79 -8.19 4.27 -11.55
C LEU A 79 -9.36 4.03 -12.51
N TYR A 80 -9.36 4.67 -13.68
CA TYR A 80 -10.41 4.46 -14.69
C TYR A 80 -10.42 3.03 -15.24
N LYS A 81 -9.24 2.44 -15.40
CA LYS A 81 -9.05 1.07 -15.91
C LYS A 81 -9.10 -0.01 -14.82
N GLU A 82 -9.52 0.31 -13.59
CA GLU A 82 -9.48 -0.61 -12.44
C GLU A 82 -10.15 -1.97 -12.72
N LYS A 83 -11.34 -1.96 -13.34
CA LYS A 83 -12.12 -3.17 -13.61
C LYS A 83 -11.45 -4.11 -14.62
N GLU A 84 -10.78 -3.54 -15.62
CA GLU A 84 -10.08 -4.32 -16.66
C GLU A 84 -8.78 -4.92 -16.11
N HIS A 85 -8.11 -4.20 -15.20
CA HIS A 85 -6.88 -4.64 -14.54
C HIS A 85 -7.10 -5.63 -13.40
N ASP A 86 -8.28 -5.63 -12.75
CA ASP A 86 -8.64 -6.63 -11.74
C ASP A 86 -8.86 -8.03 -12.35
N GLU A 87 -9.34 -8.12 -13.60
CA GLU A 87 -9.59 -9.40 -14.29
C GLU A 87 -8.39 -9.86 -15.13
N ALA A 88 -7.49 -8.95 -15.51
CA ALA A 88 -6.30 -9.28 -16.27
C ALA A 88 -5.18 -9.85 -15.38
N LYS A 89 -4.54 -10.93 -15.83
CA LYS A 89 -3.25 -11.38 -15.26
C LYS A 89 -2.16 -10.39 -15.67
N LEU A 90 -2.01 -9.33 -14.88
CA LEU A 90 -0.92 -8.39 -15.03
C LEU A 90 0.41 -9.04 -14.64
N GLY A 91 1.48 -8.70 -15.36
CA GLY A 91 2.84 -9.03 -14.92
C GLY A 91 3.17 -8.37 -13.58
N GLU A 92 4.18 -8.87 -12.86
CA GLU A 92 4.49 -8.45 -11.48
C GLU A 92 4.61 -6.94 -11.31
N MET A 93 5.28 -6.25 -12.24
CA MET A 93 5.45 -4.80 -12.21
C MET A 93 4.11 -4.04 -12.38
N ALA A 94 3.27 -4.49 -13.33
CA ALA A 94 1.97 -3.87 -13.57
C ALA A 94 0.98 -4.16 -12.44
N GLY A 95 1.06 -5.34 -11.82
CA GLY A 95 0.29 -5.70 -10.62
C GLY A 95 0.65 -4.83 -9.42
N GLY A 96 1.94 -4.60 -9.17
CA GLY A 96 2.40 -3.69 -8.10
C GLY A 96 1.95 -2.24 -8.31
N MET A 97 2.02 -1.75 -9.55
CA MET A 97 1.55 -0.40 -9.89
C MET A 97 0.02 -0.27 -9.74
N HIS A 98 -0.74 -1.31 -10.07
CA HIS A 98 -2.19 -1.37 -9.87
C HIS A 98 -2.57 -1.40 -8.39
N ALA A 99 -1.82 -2.15 -7.56
CA ALA A 99 -1.99 -2.16 -6.10
C ALA A 99 -1.76 -0.77 -5.49
N GLY A 100 -0.79 -0.02 -6.01
CA GLY A 100 -0.45 1.35 -5.60
C GLY A 100 -1.27 2.48 -6.25
N ARG A 101 -2.29 2.19 -7.07
CA ARG A 101 -2.99 3.20 -7.90
C ARG A 101 -3.50 4.42 -7.14
N TYR A 102 -4.09 4.20 -5.96
CA TYR A 102 -4.59 5.29 -5.11
C TYR A 102 -3.45 6.14 -4.54
N MET A 103 -2.31 5.52 -4.24
CA MET A 103 -1.12 6.24 -3.78
C MET A 103 -0.56 7.14 -4.88
N ILE A 104 -0.48 6.64 -6.13
CA ILE A 104 -0.01 7.41 -7.30
C ILE A 104 -0.92 8.62 -7.56
N ALA A 105 -2.24 8.42 -7.52
CA ALA A 105 -3.19 9.52 -7.70
C ALA A 105 -3.06 10.59 -6.60
N MET A 106 -2.91 10.18 -5.34
CA MET A 106 -2.73 11.13 -4.23
C MET A 106 -1.40 11.88 -4.31
N MET A 107 -0.31 11.20 -4.72
CA MET A 107 0.99 11.83 -4.95
C MET A 107 0.92 12.90 -6.05
N GLY A 108 0.22 12.61 -7.14
CA GLY A 108 0.03 13.57 -8.23
C GLY A 108 -0.82 14.76 -7.81
N PHE A 109 -1.88 14.53 -7.04
CA PHE A 109 -2.73 15.59 -6.51
C PHE A 109 -1.95 16.57 -5.63
N PHE A 110 -1.16 16.06 -4.68
CA PHE A 110 -0.35 16.90 -3.80
C PHE A 110 0.88 17.52 -4.49
N ALA A 111 1.35 16.98 -5.62
CA ALA A 111 2.42 17.59 -6.39
C ALA A 111 1.95 18.77 -7.25
N VAL A 112 0.64 18.84 -7.57
CA VAL A 112 0.02 19.96 -8.31
C VAL A 112 -0.48 21.06 -7.36
N TYR A 113 -0.88 20.69 -6.14
CA TYR A 113 -1.32 21.62 -5.09
C TYR A 113 -0.15 22.45 -4.54
#